data_AF-I1CHT9-F1
#
_entry.id   AF-I1CHT9-F1
#
_cell.length_a   1.000
_cell.length_b   1.000
_cell.length_c   1.000
_cell.angle_alpha   90.00
_cell.angle_beta   90.00
_cell.angle_gamma   90.00
#
_symmetry.space_group_name_H-M   'P 1'
#
loop_
_entity.id
_entity.type
_entity.pdbx_description
1 polymer ?
#
loop_
_entity_poly.entity_id
_entity_poly.type
_entity_poly.pdbx_seq_one_letter_code
_entity_poly.pdbx_strand_id
1 'polypeptide(L)'
;MMLKKQWFLDQLAWTLQTADKTLPLWKLDLFHEKSAWFLVPNMTSTLPTIKEFLTSVKLEQYHEAFIKSGATEQDIELMIEFSDEELNEFTCSLSMLPFHSIIFKNGIRRLRDTLASDKTSQDIIAIQATIYGRRQSRPLTNYEKAINEAAIQLASEDPLLISKKGDLFRLAKKKLLDDGYVYKRGKSRSKLTKEVPQLLKRQSSSLSDKRQENAERTSLERLEKIKYLEKRVEDLLKTRQLAENELEVGSFDVHDKPLMEAKIVNYEEEKRQLTRQISKLKSQERKHKWYYRRKSVKLNDNSSSICSSNSSSSSISISSIGMNNSQITEDDFNSQLSSSTFNEEEEERAFSIYSIEIPHCSRESDVRRSNKQ
;
A
#
# COMPACT_ATOMS: atom_id res chain seq x y z
N MET A 1 44.33 12.76 49.24
CA MET A 1 44.04 13.52 47.99
C MET A 1 44.50 14.98 48.01
N MET A 2 44.38 15.74 49.11
CA MET A 2 44.76 17.18 49.14
C MET A 2 46.23 17.50 48.78
N LEU A 3 47.19 16.65 49.17
CA LEU A 3 48.63 16.91 48.97
C LEU A 3 49.05 17.07 47.49
N LYS A 4 48.40 16.38 46.54
CA LYS A 4 48.70 16.56 45.10
C LYS A 4 48.18 17.89 44.55
N LYS A 5 47.17 18.49 45.19
CA LYS A 5 46.63 19.80 44.80
C LYS A 5 47.58 20.93 45.22
N GLN A 6 48.20 20.81 46.40
CA GLN A 6 49.17 21.79 46.88
C GLN A 6 50.43 21.80 46.01
N TRP A 7 51.02 20.63 45.73
CA TRP A 7 52.20 20.52 44.86
C TRP A 7 51.97 21.15 43.47
N PHE A 8 50.78 21.02 42.88
CA PHE A 8 50.46 21.62 41.58
C PHE A 8 50.31 23.15 41.64
N LEU A 9 49.80 23.69 42.76
CA LEU A 9 49.72 25.14 42.99
C LEU A 9 51.10 25.75 43.27
N ASP A 10 51.96 25.04 44.01
CA ASP A 10 53.32 25.47 44.32
C ASP A 10 54.18 25.50 43.04
N GLN A 11 54.00 24.52 42.14
CA GLN A 11 54.64 24.51 40.81
C GLN A 11 54.22 25.73 39.95
N LEU A 12 52.93 26.08 39.96
CA LEU A 12 52.39 27.25 39.26
C LEU A 12 52.92 28.58 39.86
N ALA A 13 53.00 28.68 41.19
CA ALA A 13 53.57 29.84 41.87
C ALA A 13 55.05 30.04 41.52
N TRP A 14 55.84 28.96 41.46
CA TRP A 14 57.26 29.03 41.11
C TRP A 14 57.50 29.53 39.66
N THR A 15 56.65 29.12 38.71
CA THR A 15 56.70 29.62 37.32
C THR A 15 56.30 31.09 37.17
N LEU A 16 55.52 31.64 38.10
CA LEU A 16 55.15 33.07 38.10
C LEU A 16 56.18 33.95 38.82
N GLN A 17 56.97 33.40 39.75
CA GLN A 17 57.97 34.13 40.53
C GLN A 17 59.29 34.39 39.77
N THR A 18 59.53 33.67 38.66
CA THR A 18 60.78 33.72 37.87
C THR A 18 60.65 34.46 36.53
N ALA A 19 59.46 34.99 36.20
CA ALA A 19 59.24 35.81 35.02
C ALA A 19 59.74 37.24 35.25
N ASP A 20 61.02 37.49 34.95
CA ASP A 20 61.61 38.83 35.03
C ASP A 20 61.01 39.79 33.99
N LYS A 21 61.02 41.09 34.32
CA LYS A 21 60.13 42.12 33.77
C LYS A 21 60.62 42.73 32.45
N THR A 22 60.58 41.99 31.34
CA THR A 22 60.62 42.57 29.97
C THR A 22 60.01 41.67 28.90
N LEU A 23 58.70 41.42 28.98
CA LEU A 23 57.91 40.95 27.83
C LEU A 23 56.87 42.02 27.45
N PRO A 24 56.80 42.42 26.17
CA PRO A 24 56.07 43.63 25.80
C PRO A 24 54.55 43.40 25.74
N LEU A 25 53.81 44.44 26.15
CA LEU A 25 52.39 44.41 26.49
C LEU A 25 51.41 44.24 25.31
N TRP A 26 51.87 43.82 24.13
CA TRP A 26 51.06 43.67 22.90
C TRP A 26 50.73 42.20 22.55
N LYS A 27 50.86 41.27 23.50
CA LYS A 27 50.62 39.83 23.29
C LYS A 27 49.43 39.23 24.04
N LEU A 28 48.53 40.07 24.57
CA LEU A 28 47.28 39.65 25.22
C LEU A 28 45.99 39.94 24.41
N ASP A 29 46.08 40.63 23.28
CA ASP A 29 44.94 40.80 22.36
C ASP A 29 44.60 39.53 21.54
N LEU A 30 45.42 38.47 21.65
CA LEU A 30 45.24 37.22 20.91
C LEU A 30 44.21 36.25 21.54
N PHE A 31 43.34 36.74 22.43
CA PHE A 31 42.34 35.91 23.14
C PHE A 31 40.89 36.38 22.99
N HIS A 32 40.61 37.39 22.16
CA HIS A 32 39.25 37.84 21.87
C HIS A 32 38.84 37.73 20.39
N GLU A 33 39.71 37.20 19.54
CA GLU A 33 39.43 37.01 18.11
C GLU A 33 39.05 35.55 17.79
N LYS A 34 38.06 35.39 16.92
CA LYS A 34 37.65 34.14 16.26
C LYS A 34 36.80 33.16 17.10
N SER A 35 35.56 33.58 17.33
CA SER A 35 34.35 32.74 17.17
C SER A 35 34.13 32.27 15.71
N ALA A 36 35.22 32.14 14.95
CA ALA A 36 35.29 31.73 13.55
C ALA A 36 36.13 30.46 13.44
N TRP A 37 35.88 29.51 14.35
CA TRP A 37 36.39 28.16 14.24
C TRP A 37 35.65 27.44 13.13
N PHE A 38 36.17 27.64 11.92
CA PHE A 38 36.05 26.80 10.73
C PHE A 38 34.67 26.19 10.48
N LEU A 39 34.03 26.65 9.40
CA LEU A 39 33.18 25.78 8.60
C LEU A 39 34.00 24.52 8.27
N VAL A 40 33.72 23.43 8.98
CA VAL A 40 34.30 22.13 8.66
C VAL A 40 33.82 21.80 7.25
N PRO A 41 34.70 21.49 6.29
CA PRO A 41 34.28 21.09 4.96
C PRO A 41 33.27 19.94 5.08
N ASN A 42 32.25 19.91 4.22
CA ASN A 42 31.29 18.79 4.18
C ASN A 42 32.08 17.49 4.02
N MET A 43 32.29 16.77 5.12
CA MET A 43 32.88 15.45 5.12
C MET A 43 31.92 14.56 4.34
N THR A 44 32.45 13.85 3.35
CA THR A 44 31.74 12.73 2.74
C THR A 44 31.40 11.70 3.83
N SER A 45 30.45 10.79 3.57
CA SER A 45 29.90 9.84 4.56
C SER A 45 30.88 8.74 5.03
N THR A 46 32.17 9.04 5.02
CA THR A 46 33.32 8.22 5.41
C THR A 46 34.04 8.93 6.54
N LEU A 47 34.40 8.21 7.60
CA LEU A 47 35.21 8.76 8.69
C LEU A 47 36.53 9.36 8.14
N PRO A 48 36.97 10.54 8.63
CA PRO A 48 38.23 11.14 8.19
C PRO A 48 39.40 10.28 8.63
N THR A 49 40.46 10.18 7.81
CA THR A 49 41.69 9.51 8.25
C THR A 49 42.30 10.20 9.49
N ILE A 50 43.13 9.48 10.27
CA ILE A 50 43.84 10.08 11.41
C ILE A 50 44.58 11.35 10.98
N LYS A 51 45.25 11.34 9.82
CA LYS A 51 45.91 12.52 9.27
C LYS A 51 44.95 13.68 9.03
N GLU A 52 43.84 13.47 8.32
CA GLU A 52 42.84 14.52 8.05
C GLU A 52 42.20 15.06 9.33
N PHE A 53 41.93 14.18 10.30
CA PHE A 53 41.44 14.59 11.61
C PHE A 53 42.46 15.48 12.33
N LEU A 54 43.72 15.04 12.44
CA LEU A 54 44.79 15.82 13.08
C LEU A 54 45.03 17.16 12.36
N THR A 55 44.95 17.21 11.03
CA THR A 55 44.90 18.47 10.26
C THR A 55 43.75 19.36 10.69
N SER A 56 42.52 18.82 10.76
CA SER A 56 41.33 19.60 11.13
C SER A 56 41.41 20.22 12.53
N VAL A 57 42.06 19.54 13.49
CA VAL A 57 42.25 20.03 14.86
C VAL A 57 43.60 20.73 15.09
N LYS A 58 44.42 20.90 14.04
CA LYS A 58 45.76 21.55 14.09
C LYS A 58 46.77 20.83 15.00
N LEU A 59 46.79 19.51 14.92
CA LEU A 59 47.66 18.61 15.69
C LEU A 59 48.52 17.69 14.78
N GLU A 60 48.74 18.09 13.53
CA GLU A 60 49.51 17.35 12.50
C GLU A 60 50.89 16.88 12.99
N GLN A 61 51.54 17.66 13.85
CA GLN A 61 52.84 17.34 14.44
C GLN A 61 52.87 16.03 15.25
N TYR A 62 51.70 15.51 15.65
CA TYR A 62 51.59 14.22 16.32
C TYR A 62 51.42 13.03 15.37
N HIS A 63 51.16 13.25 14.07
CA HIS A 63 50.85 12.18 13.11
C HIS A 63 51.91 11.06 13.10
N GLU A 64 53.20 11.39 13.08
CA GLU A 64 54.26 10.38 13.19
C GLU A 64 54.22 9.58 14.50
N ALA A 65 53.79 10.18 15.61
CA ALA A 65 53.71 9.49 16.91
C ALA A 65 52.59 8.43 16.88
N PHE A 66 51.46 8.71 16.23
CA PHE A 66 50.40 7.71 15.99
C PHE A 66 50.95 6.53 15.19
N ILE A 67 51.59 6.78 14.03
CA ILE A 67 52.16 5.72 13.20
C ILE A 67 53.25 4.93 13.96
N LYS A 68 54.11 5.60 14.73
CA LYS A 68 55.15 4.96 15.57
C LYS A 68 54.56 4.14 16.72
N SER A 69 53.39 4.48 17.23
CA SER A 69 52.63 3.68 18.20
C SER A 69 51.89 2.49 17.58
N GLY A 70 51.95 2.32 16.26
CA GLY A 70 51.31 1.22 15.54
C GLY A 70 49.87 1.51 15.08
N ALA A 71 49.38 2.75 15.22
CA ALA A 71 48.05 3.13 14.75
C ALA A 71 48.01 3.24 13.22
N THR A 72 46.92 2.76 12.62
CA THR A 72 46.62 2.91 11.18
C THR A 72 45.82 4.18 10.91
N GLU A 73 45.80 4.66 9.66
CA GLU A 73 44.99 5.83 9.27
C GLU A 73 43.48 5.62 9.47
N GLN A 74 43.04 4.36 9.62
CA GLN A 74 41.65 3.96 9.83
C GLN A 74 41.25 3.86 11.31
N ASP A 75 42.19 3.85 12.26
CA ASP A 75 41.91 3.56 13.67
C ASP A 75 41.10 4.65 14.38
N ILE A 76 40.81 5.78 13.71
CA ILE A 76 39.94 6.84 14.24
C ILE A 76 38.57 6.32 14.70
N GLU A 77 38.06 5.26 14.06
CA GLU A 77 36.78 4.64 14.40
C GLU A 77 36.83 4.05 15.81
N LEU A 78 37.91 3.32 16.14
CA LEU A 78 38.18 2.77 17.47
C LEU A 78 38.35 3.89 18.50
N MET A 79 39.03 4.98 18.13
CA MET A 79 39.24 6.14 19.01
C MET A 79 37.95 6.88 19.37
N ILE A 80 36.93 6.82 18.52
CA ILE A 80 35.60 7.39 18.81
C ILE A 80 34.86 6.54 19.85
N GLU A 81 35.19 5.26 20.02
CA GLU A 81 34.61 4.37 21.02
C GLU A 81 35.25 4.50 22.42
N PHE A 82 36.50 4.98 22.50
CA PHE A 82 37.22 5.12 23.77
C PHE A 82 36.50 5.99 24.82
N SER A 83 36.58 5.57 26.08
CA SER A 83 36.22 6.38 27.25
C SER A 83 37.13 7.60 27.41
N ASP A 84 36.73 8.57 28.24
CA ASP A 84 37.57 9.74 28.54
C ASP A 84 38.85 9.34 29.28
N GLU A 85 38.81 8.25 30.07
CA GLU A 85 39.95 7.62 30.73
C GLU A 85 40.94 7.00 29.72
N GLU A 86 40.45 6.17 28.79
CA GLU A 86 41.27 5.54 27.74
C GLU A 86 41.88 6.59 26.80
N LEU A 87 41.10 7.61 26.40
CA LEU A 87 41.63 8.77 25.65
C LEU A 87 42.72 9.52 26.44
N ASN A 88 42.63 9.56 27.77
CA ASN A 88 43.63 10.20 28.60
C ASN A 88 44.92 9.37 28.70
N GLU A 89 44.81 8.05 28.88
CA GLU A 89 45.97 7.14 28.84
C GLU A 89 46.64 7.13 27.46
N PHE A 90 45.85 7.08 26.39
CA PHE A 90 46.31 7.14 25.00
C PHE A 90 47.04 8.45 24.68
N THR A 91 46.48 9.61 25.04
CA THR A 91 47.17 10.89 24.79
C THR A 91 48.42 11.07 25.65
N CYS A 92 48.50 10.41 26.82
CA CYS A 92 49.71 10.32 27.63
C CYS A 92 50.79 9.43 26.99
N SER A 93 50.44 8.26 26.41
CA SER A 93 51.43 7.37 25.78
C SER A 93 52.07 8.00 24.53
N LEU A 94 51.30 8.78 23.77
CA LEU A 94 51.79 9.62 22.67
C LEU A 94 52.62 10.84 23.11
N SER A 95 52.83 11.05 24.42
CA SER A 95 53.54 12.22 24.97
C SER A 95 52.94 13.57 24.50
N MET A 96 51.62 13.65 24.37
CA MET A 96 50.96 14.90 23.99
C MET A 96 51.07 15.94 25.10
N LEU A 97 51.30 17.20 24.71
CA LEU A 97 51.23 18.31 25.67
C LEU A 97 49.81 18.43 26.23
N PRO A 98 49.60 18.81 27.51
CA PRO A 98 48.28 18.85 28.14
C PRO A 98 47.24 19.66 27.35
N PHE A 99 47.65 20.80 26.77
CA PHE A 99 46.79 21.62 25.92
C PHE A 99 46.37 20.91 24.62
N HIS A 100 47.29 20.16 23.99
CA HIS A 100 47.00 19.39 22.78
C HIS A 100 46.13 18.17 23.06
N SER A 101 46.30 17.49 24.21
CA SER A 101 45.40 16.41 24.66
C SER A 101 43.95 16.92 24.84
N ILE A 102 43.77 18.14 25.37
CA ILE A 102 42.44 18.76 25.49
C ILE A 102 41.83 19.04 24.11
N ILE A 103 42.59 19.61 23.17
CA ILE A 103 42.12 19.86 21.79
C ILE A 103 41.74 18.53 21.10
N PHE A 104 42.59 17.51 21.23
CA PHE A 104 42.35 16.18 20.67
C PHE A 104 41.05 15.56 21.20
N LYS A 105 40.88 15.49 22.53
CA LYS A 105 39.67 14.95 23.17
C LYS A 105 38.41 15.73 22.79
N ASN A 106 38.49 17.05 22.68
CA ASN A 106 37.37 17.86 22.19
C ASN A 106 37.06 17.60 20.71
N GLY A 107 38.06 17.32 19.88
CA GLY A 107 37.88 16.88 18.49
C GLY A 107 37.16 15.53 18.38
N ILE A 108 37.59 14.53 19.16
CA ILE A 108 36.96 13.20 19.20
C ILE A 108 35.50 13.30 19.68
N ARG A 109 35.22 14.10 20.72
CA ARG A 109 33.84 14.35 21.18
C ARG A 109 32.98 14.97 20.09
N ARG A 110 33.48 15.99 19.36
CA ARG A 110 32.77 16.59 18.21
C ARG A 110 32.51 15.59 17.08
N LEU A 111 33.45 14.70 16.77
CA LEU A 111 33.21 13.61 15.81
C LEU A 111 32.09 12.67 16.29
N ARG A 112 32.12 12.26 17.57
CA ARG A 112 31.08 11.42 18.18
C ARG A 112 29.70 12.09 18.10
N ASP A 113 29.61 13.38 18.41
CA ASP A 113 28.37 14.16 18.33
C ASP A 113 27.85 14.26 16.88
N THR A 114 28.75 14.43 15.92
CA THR A 114 28.42 14.48 14.48
C THR A 114 27.84 13.14 14.01
N LEU A 115 28.49 12.01 14.33
CA LEU A 115 27.98 10.68 14.00
C LEU A 115 26.64 10.37 14.68
N ALA A 116 26.41 10.86 15.91
CA ALA A 116 25.13 10.72 16.59
C ALA A 116 24.02 11.53 15.90
N SER A 117 24.33 12.76 15.46
CA SER A 117 23.41 13.61 14.68
C SER A 117 23.01 12.96 13.36
N ASP A 118 23.95 12.37 12.63
CA ASP A 118 23.67 11.69 11.36
C ASP A 118 22.79 10.44 11.56
N LYS A 119 23.07 9.63 12.59
CA LYS A 119 22.23 8.48 12.95
C LYS A 119 20.79 8.89 13.28
N THR A 120 20.61 9.91 14.13
CA THR A 120 19.24 10.41 14.45
C THR A 120 18.53 11.00 13.24
N SER A 121 19.26 11.63 12.32
CA SER A 121 18.71 12.14 11.05
C SER A 121 18.24 11.00 10.15
N GLN A 122 19.04 9.92 10.02
CA GLN A 122 18.64 8.70 9.29
C GLN A 122 17.43 8.01 9.93
N ASP A 123 17.34 7.93 11.26
CA ASP A 123 16.18 7.37 11.95
C ASP A 123 14.89 8.18 11.67
N ILE A 124 14.98 9.51 11.70
CA ILE A 124 13.86 10.40 11.36
C ILE A 124 13.44 10.19 9.90
N ILE A 125 14.39 10.14 8.97
CA ILE A 125 14.14 9.83 7.56
C ILE A 125 13.44 8.47 7.43
N ALA A 126 13.93 7.43 8.10
CA ALA A 126 13.36 6.08 8.03
C ALA A 126 11.91 6.03 8.54
N ILE A 127 11.63 6.69 9.67
CA ILE A 127 10.29 6.79 10.27
C ILE A 127 9.30 7.58 9.37
N GLN A 128 9.79 8.52 8.56
CA GLN A 128 8.96 9.31 7.64
C GLN A 128 8.76 8.61 6.27
N ALA A 129 9.82 8.03 5.71
CA ALA A 129 9.84 7.32 4.44
C ALA A 129 9.01 6.01 4.47
N THR A 130 8.90 5.36 5.63
CA THR A 130 8.10 4.13 5.84
C THR A 130 6.70 4.22 5.21
N ILE A 131 6.45 3.40 4.17
CA ILE A 131 5.18 3.38 3.40
C ILE A 131 4.11 2.57 4.13
N TYR A 132 4.44 1.34 4.52
CA TYR A 132 3.52 0.38 5.15
C TYR A 132 3.81 0.20 6.64
N GLY A 133 2.77 -0.09 7.43
CA GLY A 133 2.91 -0.51 8.83
C GLY A 133 2.86 0.58 9.90
N ARG A 134 2.96 1.87 9.53
CA ARG A 134 3.11 3.02 10.45
C ARG A 134 2.09 3.13 11.62
N ARG A 135 0.95 2.44 11.54
CA ARG A 135 -0.11 2.37 12.58
C ARG A 135 -0.82 1.00 12.61
N GLN A 136 -0.23 -0.07 12.09
CA GLN A 136 -0.88 -1.38 12.00
C GLN A 136 -0.16 -2.40 12.89
N SER A 137 -0.90 -3.14 13.71
CA SER A 137 -0.36 -4.19 14.58
C SER A 137 -0.06 -5.51 13.85
N ARG A 138 -0.55 -5.69 12.61
CA ARG A 138 -0.28 -6.90 11.83
C ARG A 138 1.19 -6.96 11.39
N PRO A 139 1.79 -8.17 11.27
CA PRO A 139 3.10 -8.31 10.66
C PRO A 139 3.08 -7.87 9.19
N LEU A 140 4.14 -7.17 8.77
CA LEU A 140 4.38 -6.78 7.39
C LEU A 140 4.76 -7.99 6.53
N THR A 141 4.18 -8.06 5.33
CA THR A 141 4.56 -9.06 4.32
C THR A 141 5.95 -8.75 3.75
N ASN A 142 6.62 -9.76 3.17
CA ASN A 142 7.97 -9.59 2.58
C ASN A 142 8.02 -8.46 1.53
N TYR A 143 6.95 -8.26 0.74
CA TYR A 143 6.86 -7.18 -0.23
C TYR A 143 6.77 -5.80 0.45
N GLU A 144 5.98 -5.68 1.52
CA GLU A 144 5.83 -4.43 2.25
C GLU A 144 7.13 -4.05 2.99
N LYS A 145 7.86 -5.04 3.52
CA LYS A 145 9.19 -4.84 4.10
C LYS A 145 10.18 -4.32 3.04
N ALA A 146 10.28 -5.00 1.89
CA ALA A 146 11.22 -4.62 0.84
C ALA A 146 10.87 -3.27 0.16
N ILE A 147 9.58 -2.91 0.05
CA ILE A 147 9.17 -1.56 -0.36
C ILE A 147 9.59 -0.51 0.67
N ASN A 148 9.41 -0.78 1.97
CA ASN A 148 9.84 0.16 3.00
C ASN A 148 11.37 0.36 2.95
N GLU A 149 12.15 -0.71 2.83
CA GLU A 149 13.60 -0.67 2.70
C GLU A 149 14.07 0.17 1.49
N ALA A 150 13.53 -0.13 0.30
CA ALA A 150 13.83 0.64 -0.92
C ALA A 150 13.40 2.12 -0.81
N ALA A 151 12.28 2.41 -0.14
CA ALA A 151 11.82 3.79 0.11
C ALA A 151 12.71 4.54 1.12
N ILE A 152 13.23 3.85 2.14
CA ILE A 152 14.15 4.45 3.12
C ILE A 152 15.46 4.83 2.43
N GLN A 153 16.05 3.91 1.65
CA GLN A 153 17.27 4.20 0.89
C GLN A 153 17.11 5.41 -0.04
N LEU A 154 16.04 5.45 -0.84
CA LEU A 154 15.75 6.58 -1.74
C LEU A 154 15.51 7.89 -0.99
N ALA A 155 14.94 7.86 0.22
CA ALA A 155 14.74 9.04 1.05
C ALA A 155 16.01 9.50 1.80
N SER A 156 16.98 8.60 2.01
CA SER A 156 18.33 8.96 2.46
C SER A 156 19.17 9.56 1.34
N GLU A 157 18.97 9.11 0.10
CA GLU A 157 19.58 9.68 -1.11
C GLU A 157 18.99 11.07 -1.47
N ASP A 158 17.66 11.22 -1.46
CA ASP A 158 16.93 12.49 -1.65
C ASP A 158 15.83 12.70 -0.59
N PRO A 159 16.11 13.46 0.48
CA PRO A 159 15.14 13.76 1.54
C PRO A 159 13.88 14.52 1.05
N LEU A 160 13.91 15.19 -0.11
CA LEU A 160 12.75 15.90 -0.64
C LEU A 160 11.63 14.94 -1.06
N LEU A 161 11.96 13.69 -1.42
CA LEU A 161 10.98 12.66 -1.77
C LEU A 161 10.03 12.29 -0.62
N ILE A 162 10.43 12.53 0.64
CA ILE A 162 9.59 12.28 1.81
C ILE A 162 8.28 13.07 1.73
N SER A 163 8.34 14.31 1.22
CA SER A 163 7.16 15.16 0.99
C SER A 163 6.24 14.60 -0.10
N LYS A 164 6.82 13.97 -1.14
CA LYS A 164 6.13 13.42 -2.31
C LYS A 164 5.93 11.91 -2.20
N LYS A 165 5.28 11.47 -1.11
CA LYS A 165 5.13 10.05 -0.76
C LYS A 165 4.56 9.14 -1.87
N GLY A 166 3.74 9.69 -2.76
CA GLY A 166 3.23 8.98 -3.95
C GLY A 166 4.29 8.66 -5.00
N ASP A 167 5.25 9.57 -5.21
CA ASP A 167 6.37 9.37 -6.14
C ASP A 167 7.48 8.55 -5.51
N LEU A 168 7.77 8.75 -4.22
CA LEU A 168 8.65 7.87 -3.44
C LEU A 168 8.19 6.41 -3.53
N PHE A 169 6.89 6.13 -3.41
CA PHE A 169 6.35 4.78 -3.58
C PHE A 169 6.53 4.22 -5.01
N ARG A 170 6.38 5.05 -6.05
CA ARG A 170 6.61 4.65 -7.45
C ARG A 170 8.08 4.30 -7.68
N LEU A 171 9.00 5.14 -7.18
CA LEU A 171 10.44 4.93 -7.30
C LEU A 171 10.90 3.72 -6.49
N ALA A 172 10.46 3.56 -5.24
CA ALA A 172 10.76 2.38 -4.41
C ALA A 172 10.27 1.08 -5.06
N LYS A 173 9.07 1.10 -5.65
CA LYS A 173 8.55 -0.06 -6.41
C LYS A 173 9.33 -0.33 -7.69
N LYS A 174 9.88 0.70 -8.34
CA LYS A 174 10.76 0.55 -9.50
C LYS A 174 12.10 -0.08 -9.07
N LYS A 175 12.80 0.54 -8.12
CA LYS A 175 14.06 0.05 -7.52
C LYS A 175 13.94 -1.42 -7.12
N LEU A 176 12.89 -1.76 -6.35
CA LEU A 176 12.62 -3.15 -5.94
C LEU A 176 12.44 -4.15 -7.11
N LEU A 177 11.90 -3.72 -8.26
CA LEU A 177 11.76 -4.57 -9.43
C LEU A 177 13.06 -4.67 -10.25
N ASP A 178 13.83 -3.58 -10.29
CA ASP A 178 15.15 -3.52 -10.93
C ASP A 178 16.16 -4.38 -10.13
N ASP A 179 16.05 -4.41 -8.80
CA ASP A 179 16.75 -5.32 -7.86
C ASP A 179 16.31 -6.80 -8.00
N GLY A 180 15.38 -7.10 -8.90
CA GLY A 180 14.97 -8.47 -9.23
C GLY A 180 13.93 -9.11 -8.31
N TYR A 181 13.20 -8.34 -7.48
CA TYR A 181 12.22 -8.90 -6.54
C TYR A 181 11.14 -9.76 -7.21
N VAL A 182 11.07 -11.03 -6.81
CA VAL A 182 10.07 -11.99 -7.32
C VAL A 182 8.85 -12.05 -6.42
N TYR A 183 7.68 -11.67 -6.95
CA TYR A 183 6.40 -11.82 -6.25
C TYR A 183 6.10 -13.28 -5.91
N LYS A 184 5.63 -13.55 -4.68
CA LYS A 184 5.29 -14.91 -4.17
C LYS A 184 4.30 -15.70 -5.05
N ARG A 185 3.45 -15.05 -5.85
CA ARG A 185 2.52 -15.72 -6.80
C ARG A 185 3.13 -16.01 -8.18
N GLY A 186 4.45 -15.83 -8.32
CA GLY A 186 5.20 -16.07 -9.55
C GLY A 186 4.99 -14.99 -10.62
N LYS A 187 5.74 -15.11 -11.72
CA LYS A 187 5.50 -14.32 -12.94
C LYS A 187 4.09 -14.63 -13.43
N SER A 188 3.27 -13.60 -13.70
CA SER A 188 1.91 -13.78 -14.20
C SER A 188 1.90 -14.71 -15.41
N ARG A 189 1.14 -15.81 -15.34
CA ARG A 189 1.08 -16.85 -16.39
C ARG A 189 0.72 -16.30 -17.78
N SER A 190 0.12 -15.11 -17.84
CA SER A 190 -0.24 -14.39 -19.07
C SER A 190 0.91 -13.67 -19.79
N LYS A 191 2.10 -13.53 -19.18
CA LYS A 191 3.25 -12.85 -19.83
C LYS A 191 4.31 -13.79 -20.42
N LEU A 192 4.17 -15.11 -20.24
CA LEU A 192 5.08 -16.13 -20.76
C LEU A 192 4.70 -16.61 -22.18
N THR A 193 4.41 -15.68 -23.09
CA THR A 193 4.00 -15.98 -24.48
C THR A 193 4.67 -15.11 -25.54
N LYS A 194 5.62 -14.23 -25.16
CA LYS A 194 6.36 -13.43 -26.14
C LYS A 194 7.43 -14.22 -26.92
N GLU A 195 7.95 -15.30 -26.34
CA GLU A 195 9.09 -16.06 -26.88
C GLU A 195 8.73 -17.49 -27.37
N VAL A 196 7.44 -17.82 -27.53
CA VAL A 196 7.04 -19.15 -28.04
C VAL A 196 6.60 -19.05 -29.50
N PRO A 197 7.29 -19.72 -30.45
CA PRO A 197 6.92 -19.71 -31.86
C PRO A 197 5.48 -20.16 -32.12
N GLN A 198 4.81 -19.51 -33.08
CA GLN A 198 3.34 -19.49 -33.23
C GLN A 198 2.66 -20.80 -33.69
N LEU A 199 3.35 -21.95 -33.67
CA LEU A 199 2.94 -23.18 -34.36
C LEU A 199 1.80 -24.00 -33.71
N LEU A 200 1.30 -23.64 -32.53
CA LEU A 200 0.27 -24.40 -31.79
C LEU A 200 -1.08 -23.67 -31.60
N LYS A 201 -1.46 -22.77 -32.51
CA LYS A 201 -2.76 -22.05 -32.46
C LYS A 201 -4.01 -22.89 -32.80
N ARG A 202 -3.89 -24.20 -33.09
CA ARG A 202 -4.96 -25.01 -33.72
C ARG A 202 -5.90 -25.78 -32.79
N GLN A 203 -5.77 -25.68 -31.46
CA GLN A 203 -6.63 -26.42 -30.49
C GLN A 203 -7.49 -25.52 -29.59
N SER A 204 -7.37 -24.19 -29.66
CA SER A 204 -7.99 -23.26 -28.71
C SER A 204 -9.50 -23.01 -28.90
N SER A 205 -10.06 -23.31 -30.07
CA SER A 205 -11.53 -23.23 -30.31
C SER A 205 -12.29 -24.11 -29.32
N SER A 206 -11.91 -25.40 -29.24
CA SER A 206 -12.57 -26.41 -28.42
C SER A 206 -12.77 -26.05 -26.94
N LEU A 207 -11.94 -25.17 -26.37
CA LEU A 207 -12.07 -24.71 -24.98
C LEU A 207 -12.97 -23.48 -24.82
N SER A 208 -13.14 -22.66 -25.87
CA SER A 208 -14.17 -21.63 -25.92
C SER A 208 -15.55 -22.28 -26.03
N ASP A 209 -15.67 -23.27 -26.91
CA ASP A 209 -16.92 -23.94 -27.23
C ASP A 209 -17.44 -24.74 -26.01
N LYS A 210 -16.57 -25.48 -25.31
CA LYS A 210 -16.93 -26.16 -24.05
C LYS A 210 -17.36 -25.21 -22.92
N ARG A 211 -16.84 -23.98 -22.88
CA ARG A 211 -17.26 -22.95 -21.90
C ARG A 211 -18.61 -22.33 -22.27
N GLN A 212 -18.85 -22.18 -23.56
CA GLN A 212 -20.11 -21.72 -24.13
C GLN A 212 -21.23 -22.71 -23.80
N GLU A 213 -21.04 -23.99 -24.16
CA GLU A 213 -21.98 -25.09 -23.91
C GLU A 213 -22.33 -25.23 -22.41
N ASN A 214 -21.34 -25.15 -21.52
CA ASN A 214 -21.59 -25.24 -20.09
C ASN A 214 -22.38 -24.03 -19.54
N ALA A 215 -22.19 -22.83 -20.11
CA ALA A 215 -22.95 -21.65 -19.72
C ALA A 215 -24.42 -21.75 -20.19
N GLU A 216 -24.63 -22.22 -21.43
CA GLU A 216 -25.95 -22.51 -22.00
C GLU A 216 -26.70 -23.58 -21.19
N ARG A 217 -26.04 -24.70 -20.87
CA ARG A 217 -26.60 -25.75 -20.01
C ARG A 217 -27.03 -25.19 -18.64
N THR A 218 -26.17 -24.41 -17.98
CA THR A 218 -26.52 -23.78 -16.70
C THR A 218 -27.68 -22.78 -16.84
N SER A 219 -27.87 -22.17 -18.02
CA SER A 219 -29.01 -21.27 -18.30
C SER A 219 -30.31 -22.04 -18.50
N LEU A 220 -30.28 -23.16 -19.24
CA LEU A 220 -31.41 -24.07 -19.39
C LEU A 220 -31.88 -24.60 -18.02
N GLU A 221 -30.95 -25.08 -17.18
CA GLU A 221 -31.26 -25.53 -15.81
C GLU A 221 -31.94 -24.44 -14.97
N ARG A 222 -31.52 -23.16 -15.11
CA ARG A 222 -32.19 -22.03 -14.43
C ARG A 222 -33.60 -21.78 -14.97
N LEU A 223 -33.79 -21.85 -16.28
CA LEU A 223 -35.10 -21.63 -16.93
C LEU A 223 -36.09 -22.74 -16.57
N GLU A 224 -35.66 -24.00 -16.59
CA GLU A 224 -36.46 -25.13 -16.10
C GLU A 224 -36.81 -24.97 -14.62
N LYS A 225 -35.84 -24.53 -13.79
CA LYS A 225 -36.10 -24.30 -12.36
C LYS A 225 -37.07 -23.14 -12.13
N ILE A 226 -36.98 -22.06 -12.90
CA ILE A 226 -37.96 -20.96 -12.88
C ILE A 226 -39.36 -21.50 -13.20
N LYS A 227 -39.52 -22.21 -14.32
CA LYS A 227 -40.80 -22.78 -14.76
C LYS A 227 -41.41 -23.74 -13.73
N TYR A 228 -40.59 -24.57 -13.09
CA TYR A 228 -41.02 -25.45 -12.00
C TYR A 228 -41.53 -24.66 -10.78
N LEU A 229 -40.79 -23.62 -10.36
CA LEU A 229 -41.18 -22.79 -9.21
C LEU A 229 -42.44 -21.97 -9.50
N GLU A 230 -42.61 -21.47 -10.73
CA GLU A 230 -43.80 -20.75 -11.18
C GLU A 230 -45.03 -21.65 -11.14
N LYS A 231 -44.94 -22.88 -11.66
CA LYS A 231 -46.02 -23.88 -11.52
C LYS A 231 -46.35 -24.18 -10.05
N ARG A 232 -45.33 -24.35 -9.19
CA ARG A 232 -45.56 -24.59 -7.76
C ARG A 232 -46.27 -23.42 -7.07
N VAL A 233 -46.00 -22.18 -7.46
CA VAL A 233 -46.74 -21.00 -6.99
C VAL A 233 -48.20 -21.02 -7.47
N GLU A 234 -48.45 -21.41 -8.71
CA GLU A 234 -49.82 -21.56 -9.26
C GLU A 234 -50.62 -22.64 -8.51
N ASP A 235 -50.01 -23.80 -8.26
CA ASP A 235 -50.62 -24.90 -7.51
C ASP A 235 -50.95 -24.48 -6.06
N LEU A 236 -50.06 -23.74 -5.39
CA LEU A 236 -50.29 -23.18 -4.05
C LEU A 236 -51.44 -22.16 -4.01
N LEU A 237 -51.59 -21.35 -5.06
CA LEU A 237 -52.70 -20.41 -5.17
C LEU A 237 -54.03 -21.14 -5.31
N LYS A 238 -54.09 -22.22 -6.10
CA LYS A 238 -55.27 -23.08 -6.22
C LYS A 238 -55.63 -23.73 -4.89
N THR A 239 -54.66 -24.29 -4.16
CA THR A 239 -54.93 -24.89 -2.83
C THR A 239 -55.34 -23.87 -1.79
N ARG A 240 -54.80 -22.64 -1.84
CA ARG A 240 -55.21 -21.53 -0.97
C ARG A 240 -56.66 -21.13 -1.25
N GLN A 241 -57.02 -20.96 -2.53
CA GLN A 241 -58.37 -20.59 -2.94
C GLN A 241 -59.41 -21.66 -2.58
N LEU A 242 -59.08 -22.95 -2.69
CA LEU A 242 -59.96 -24.02 -2.23
C LEU A 242 -60.20 -23.96 -0.71
N ALA A 243 -59.16 -23.72 0.09
CA ALA A 243 -59.30 -23.56 1.54
C ALA A 243 -60.07 -22.28 1.95
N GLU A 244 -59.95 -21.20 1.17
CA GLU A 244 -60.75 -19.99 1.35
C GLU A 244 -62.23 -20.23 1.02
N ASN A 245 -62.53 -20.91 -0.10
CA ASN A 245 -63.90 -21.27 -0.48
C ASN A 245 -64.55 -22.24 0.52
N GLU A 246 -63.80 -23.20 1.07
CA GLU A 246 -64.28 -24.10 2.13
C GLU A 246 -64.72 -23.29 3.37
N LEU A 247 -63.92 -22.31 3.81
CA LEU A 247 -64.26 -21.42 4.93
C LEU A 247 -65.50 -20.55 4.68
N GLU A 248 -65.78 -20.18 3.43
CA GLU A 248 -66.94 -19.36 3.07
C GLU A 248 -68.24 -20.17 3.04
N VAL A 249 -68.19 -21.44 2.62
CA VAL A 249 -69.37 -22.31 2.46
C VAL A 249 -69.69 -23.12 3.72
N GLY A 250 -68.69 -23.45 4.54
CA GLY A 250 -68.85 -24.35 5.67
C GLY A 250 -69.35 -23.69 6.95
N SER A 251 -70.40 -24.27 7.56
CA SER A 251 -70.73 -24.08 8.98
C SER A 251 -69.69 -24.80 9.86
N PHE A 252 -68.44 -24.37 9.80
CA PHE A 252 -67.33 -24.93 10.57
C PHE A 252 -67.53 -24.70 12.08
N ASP A 253 -67.13 -25.69 12.87
CA ASP A 253 -67.03 -25.53 14.32
C ASP A 253 -65.98 -24.46 14.66
N VAL A 254 -66.20 -23.73 15.75
CA VAL A 254 -65.42 -22.55 16.17
C VAL A 254 -63.94 -22.90 16.37
N HIS A 255 -63.62 -24.17 16.60
CA HIS A 255 -62.26 -24.68 16.83
C HIS A 255 -61.46 -24.98 15.55
N ASP A 256 -62.10 -25.31 14.42
CA ASP A 256 -61.40 -25.68 13.18
C ASP A 256 -60.96 -24.46 12.35
N LYS A 257 -61.72 -23.36 12.46
CA LYS A 257 -61.45 -22.08 11.77
C LYS A 257 -60.00 -21.57 11.95
N PRO A 258 -59.43 -21.41 13.16
CA PRO A 258 -58.07 -20.92 13.33
C PRO A 258 -57.00 -21.84 12.73
N LEU A 259 -57.25 -23.15 12.67
CA LEU A 259 -56.35 -24.11 12.03
C LEU A 259 -56.34 -23.94 10.50
N MET A 260 -57.49 -23.62 9.91
CA MET A 260 -57.60 -23.31 8.48
C MET A 260 -56.94 -21.97 8.13
N GLU A 261 -57.16 -20.93 8.93
CA GLU A 261 -56.52 -19.62 8.79
C GLU A 261 -54.99 -19.74 8.86
N ALA A 262 -54.46 -20.55 9.78
CA ALA A 262 -53.03 -20.84 9.87
C ALA A 262 -52.47 -21.53 8.61
N LYS A 263 -53.24 -22.42 7.95
CA LYS A 263 -52.84 -23.01 6.65
C LYS A 263 -52.76 -21.95 5.54
N ILE A 264 -53.71 -21.02 5.47
CA ILE A 264 -53.72 -19.93 4.48
C ILE A 264 -52.46 -19.05 4.65
N VAL A 265 -52.12 -18.66 5.89
CA VAL A 265 -50.90 -17.88 6.19
C VAL A 265 -49.63 -18.64 5.78
N ASN A 266 -49.59 -19.96 6.00
CA ASN A 266 -48.45 -20.79 5.59
C ASN A 266 -48.29 -20.85 4.05
N TYR A 267 -49.39 -21.00 3.29
CA TYR A 267 -49.35 -20.95 1.82
C TYR A 267 -48.85 -19.59 1.31
N GLU A 268 -49.19 -18.49 1.98
CA GLU A 268 -48.70 -17.15 1.63
C GLU A 268 -47.21 -16.94 1.93
N GLU A 269 -46.68 -17.52 3.01
CA GLU A 269 -45.24 -17.51 3.29
C GLU A 269 -44.48 -18.39 2.28
N GLU A 270 -44.95 -19.60 1.95
CA GLU A 270 -44.34 -20.45 0.90
C GLU A 270 -44.35 -19.73 -0.46
N LYS A 271 -45.48 -19.14 -0.86
CA LYS A 271 -45.58 -18.29 -2.07
C LYS A 271 -44.53 -17.16 -2.05
N ARG A 272 -44.43 -16.40 -0.95
CA ARG A 272 -43.44 -15.30 -0.82
C ARG A 272 -42.00 -15.82 -0.95
N GLN A 273 -41.69 -16.98 -0.39
CA GLN A 273 -40.36 -17.60 -0.52
C GLN A 273 -40.05 -18.05 -1.95
N LEU A 274 -40.99 -18.72 -2.63
CA LEU A 274 -40.82 -19.17 -4.01
C LEU A 274 -40.67 -17.99 -4.98
N THR A 275 -41.48 -16.92 -4.83
CA THR A 275 -41.35 -15.70 -5.62
C THR A 275 -39.97 -15.04 -5.46
N ARG A 276 -39.42 -14.99 -4.24
CA ARG A 276 -38.03 -14.51 -4.00
C ARG A 276 -37.00 -15.36 -4.76
N GLN A 277 -37.18 -16.68 -4.81
CA GLN A 277 -36.29 -17.58 -5.56
C GLN A 277 -36.39 -17.36 -7.08
N ILE A 278 -37.61 -17.23 -7.61
CA ILE A 278 -37.87 -16.92 -9.03
C ILE A 278 -37.18 -15.60 -9.42
N SER A 279 -37.39 -14.53 -8.66
CA SER A 279 -36.76 -13.22 -8.92
C SER A 279 -35.23 -13.27 -8.88
N LYS A 280 -34.65 -14.08 -7.98
CA LYS A 280 -33.20 -14.32 -7.92
C LYS A 280 -32.68 -15.03 -9.18
N LEU A 281 -33.38 -16.08 -9.65
CA LEU A 281 -33.02 -16.81 -10.86
C LEU A 281 -33.21 -15.95 -12.13
N LYS A 282 -34.34 -15.23 -12.26
CA LYS A 282 -34.59 -14.28 -13.36
C LYS A 282 -33.52 -13.17 -13.40
N SER A 283 -33.05 -12.68 -12.25
CA SER A 283 -31.93 -11.73 -12.17
C SER A 283 -30.59 -12.32 -12.64
N GLN A 284 -30.30 -13.58 -12.30
CA GLN A 284 -29.11 -14.28 -12.83
C GLN A 284 -29.21 -14.47 -14.34
N GLU A 285 -30.39 -14.80 -14.86
CA GLU A 285 -30.59 -15.02 -16.29
C GLU A 285 -30.55 -13.71 -17.10
N ARG A 286 -31.09 -12.60 -16.58
CA ARG A 286 -30.90 -11.26 -17.19
C ARG A 286 -29.42 -10.88 -17.29
N LYS A 287 -28.62 -11.16 -16.24
CA LYS A 287 -27.16 -10.94 -16.28
C LYS A 287 -26.48 -11.83 -17.32
N HIS A 288 -26.87 -13.11 -17.40
CA HIS A 288 -26.39 -14.07 -18.40
C HIS A 288 -26.65 -13.56 -19.83
N LYS A 289 -27.91 -13.25 -20.17
CA LYS A 289 -28.31 -12.66 -21.46
C LYS A 289 -27.56 -11.35 -21.77
N TRP A 290 -27.36 -10.47 -20.79
CA TRP A 290 -26.61 -9.23 -20.97
C TRP A 290 -25.13 -9.48 -21.33
N TYR A 291 -24.45 -10.41 -20.64
CA TYR A 291 -23.09 -10.81 -21.01
C TYR A 291 -23.04 -11.38 -22.43
N TYR A 292 -24.04 -12.16 -22.83
CA TYR A 292 -24.14 -12.71 -24.17
C TYR A 292 -24.31 -11.66 -25.26
N ARG A 293 -25.30 -10.78 -25.13
CA ARG A 293 -25.54 -9.66 -26.07
C ARG A 293 -24.29 -8.77 -26.19
N ARG A 294 -23.59 -8.50 -25.08
CA ARG A 294 -22.36 -7.68 -25.11
C ARG A 294 -21.15 -8.41 -25.73
N LYS A 295 -21.09 -9.74 -25.62
CA LYS A 295 -20.02 -10.58 -26.20
C LYS A 295 -20.20 -10.76 -27.71
N SER A 296 -21.43 -10.93 -28.19
CA SER A 296 -21.71 -11.11 -29.64
C SER A 296 -21.45 -9.85 -30.45
N VAL A 297 -21.87 -8.66 -29.97
CA VAL A 297 -21.57 -7.37 -30.63
C VAL A 297 -20.06 -7.21 -30.86
N LYS A 298 -19.24 -7.52 -29.85
CA LYS A 298 -17.78 -7.43 -29.94
C LYS A 298 -17.14 -8.41 -30.95
N LEU A 299 -17.86 -9.44 -31.41
CA LEU A 299 -17.39 -10.33 -32.47
C LEU A 299 -17.75 -9.80 -33.87
N ASN A 300 -18.92 -9.19 -34.04
CA ASN A 300 -19.32 -8.56 -35.32
C ASN A 300 -18.51 -7.30 -35.63
N ASP A 301 -18.27 -6.42 -34.66
CA ASP A 301 -17.47 -5.19 -34.88
C ASP A 301 -16.01 -5.52 -35.28
N ASN A 302 -15.55 -6.73 -34.98
CA ASN A 302 -14.21 -7.20 -35.26
C ASN A 302 -14.08 -7.91 -36.63
N SER A 303 -15.18 -8.07 -37.39
CA SER A 303 -15.18 -8.63 -38.76
C SER A 303 -15.26 -7.57 -39.87
N SER A 304 -15.61 -6.32 -39.56
CA SER A 304 -15.65 -5.20 -40.52
C SER A 304 -14.34 -4.38 -40.58
N SER A 305 -13.37 -4.67 -39.70
CA SER A 305 -12.08 -3.97 -39.65
C SER A 305 -10.98 -4.71 -40.42
N ILE A 306 -11.15 -4.80 -41.74
CA ILE A 306 -10.03 -4.95 -42.68
C ILE A 306 -10.03 -3.68 -43.55
N CYS A 307 -9.52 -2.60 -42.98
CA CYS A 307 -9.17 -1.39 -43.72
C CYS A 307 -7.67 -1.12 -43.57
N SER A 308 -7.06 -0.85 -44.73
CA SER A 308 -5.64 -0.73 -44.99
C SER A 308 -4.87 0.18 -44.00
N SER A 309 -3.60 -0.18 -43.82
CA SER A 309 -2.58 0.64 -43.18
C SER A 309 -2.55 2.09 -43.66
N ASN A 310 -2.51 3.05 -42.71
CA ASN A 310 -1.44 4.02 -42.72
C ASN A 310 -1.20 4.70 -41.37
N SER A 311 0.07 5.03 -41.13
CA SER A 311 0.53 5.71 -39.92
C SER A 311 0.36 7.23 -40.06
N SER A 312 -0.41 7.86 -39.17
CA SER A 312 -0.07 9.19 -38.66
C SER A 312 -0.94 9.59 -37.47
N SER A 313 -0.32 10.35 -36.57
CA SER A 313 -0.90 10.94 -35.37
C SER A 313 -1.71 12.20 -35.67
N SER A 314 -2.94 12.30 -35.15
CA SER A 314 -3.43 13.54 -34.53
C SER A 314 -4.77 13.36 -33.82
N SER A 315 -5.00 14.25 -32.85
CA SER A 315 -6.26 14.55 -32.15
C SER A 315 -7.49 14.77 -33.04
N ILE A 316 -8.68 14.45 -32.52
CA ILE A 316 -9.97 15.15 -32.78
C ILE A 316 -10.98 14.68 -31.71
N SER A 317 -11.48 15.57 -30.86
CA SER A 317 -12.73 16.36 -30.97
C SER A 317 -14.00 15.51 -30.89
N ILE A 318 -14.79 15.74 -29.84
CA ILE A 318 -16.13 15.16 -29.66
C ILE A 318 -17.12 16.00 -30.46
N SER A 319 -17.80 15.40 -31.43
CA SER A 319 -18.96 15.99 -32.09
C SER A 319 -20.06 14.95 -32.32
N SER A 320 -21.29 15.44 -32.30
CA SER A 320 -22.55 14.69 -32.21
C SER A 320 -23.02 14.13 -33.57
N ILE A 321 -24.24 13.54 -33.57
CA ILE A 321 -24.99 12.97 -34.71
C ILE A 321 -24.60 11.50 -34.98
N GLY A 322 -25.53 10.57 -35.20
CA GLY A 322 -26.99 10.70 -35.20
C GLY A 322 -27.69 9.33 -35.26
N MET A 323 -29.00 9.33 -35.03
CA MET A 323 -29.82 8.12 -35.18
C MET A 323 -30.01 7.80 -36.66
N ASN A 324 -29.67 6.59 -37.08
CA ASN A 324 -30.17 6.02 -38.33
C ASN A 324 -30.90 4.71 -38.00
N ASN A 325 -32.22 4.77 -38.19
CA ASN A 325 -33.13 3.64 -38.18
C ASN A 325 -32.99 2.90 -39.51
N SER A 326 -32.93 1.57 -39.50
CA SER A 326 -32.89 0.77 -40.73
C SER A 326 -33.90 -0.37 -40.63
N GLN A 327 -34.97 -0.25 -41.42
CA GLN A 327 -35.93 -1.32 -41.65
C GLN A 327 -35.21 -2.56 -42.17
N ILE A 328 -35.48 -3.70 -41.56
CA ILE A 328 -35.30 -5.01 -42.21
C ILE A 328 -36.72 -5.55 -42.41
N THR A 329 -37.00 -5.91 -43.65
CA THR A 329 -38.27 -6.47 -44.11
C THR A 329 -38.47 -7.88 -43.56
N GLU A 330 -39.65 -8.15 -43.01
CA GLU A 330 -40.17 -9.51 -42.94
C GLU A 330 -40.61 -9.95 -44.34
N ASP A 331 -40.39 -11.22 -44.68
CA ASP A 331 -41.37 -12.06 -45.38
C ASP A 331 -40.92 -13.54 -45.31
N ASP A 332 -41.90 -14.41 -45.04
CA ASP A 332 -41.94 -15.87 -45.22
C ASP A 332 -40.80 -16.78 -44.68
N PHE A 333 -41.03 -17.36 -43.48
CA PHE A 333 -41.43 -18.78 -43.41
C PHE A 333 -42.07 -19.17 -42.06
N ASN A 334 -43.29 -19.74 -42.11
CA ASN A 334 -44.04 -20.31 -40.99
C ASN A 334 -43.82 -21.85 -40.97
N SER A 335 -43.92 -22.65 -39.90
CA SER A 335 -44.57 -22.51 -38.58
C SER A 335 -43.70 -23.21 -37.49
N GLN A 336 -44.09 -23.56 -36.25
CA GLN A 336 -45.39 -23.67 -35.56
C GLN A 336 -45.16 -23.72 -34.03
N LEU A 337 -45.54 -22.69 -33.25
CA LEU A 337 -46.05 -22.84 -31.87
C LEU A 337 -46.72 -21.55 -31.39
N SER A 338 -47.88 -21.69 -30.74
CA SER A 338 -48.80 -20.59 -30.46
C SER A 338 -48.34 -19.62 -29.36
N SER A 339 -48.59 -18.33 -29.61
CA SER A 339 -48.30 -17.19 -28.76
C SER A 339 -49.17 -17.06 -27.51
N SER A 340 -48.55 -16.69 -26.39
CA SER A 340 -49.17 -15.84 -25.36
C SER A 340 -48.32 -14.59 -25.18
N THR A 341 -48.56 -13.58 -26.01
CA THR A 341 -47.86 -12.28 -25.97
C THR A 341 -48.30 -11.51 -24.72
N PHE A 342 -47.48 -11.52 -23.69
CA PHE A 342 -47.61 -10.66 -22.51
C PHE A 342 -46.73 -9.43 -22.71
N ASN A 343 -47.28 -8.23 -22.47
CA ASN A 343 -46.58 -6.97 -22.70
C ASN A 343 -45.48 -6.74 -21.64
N GLU A 344 -44.21 -6.98 -21.99
CA GLU A 344 -43.07 -6.75 -21.08
C GLU A 344 -42.79 -5.25 -20.79
N GLU A 345 -43.34 -4.31 -21.57
CA GLU A 345 -43.05 -2.87 -21.43
C GLU A 345 -43.77 -2.16 -20.27
N GLU A 346 -44.84 -2.71 -19.69
CA GLU A 346 -45.53 -2.08 -18.54
C GLU A 346 -44.88 -2.36 -17.18
N GLU A 347 -44.14 -3.48 -17.02
CA GLU A 347 -43.46 -3.78 -15.74
C GLU A 347 -42.29 -2.81 -15.45
N GLU A 348 -41.69 -2.15 -16.46
CA GLU A 348 -40.57 -1.23 -16.23
C GLU A 348 -40.97 0.06 -15.48
N ARG A 349 -42.26 0.45 -15.48
CA ARG A 349 -42.74 1.62 -14.70
C ARG A 349 -43.12 1.29 -13.26
N ALA A 350 -43.56 0.06 -12.97
CA ALA A 350 -44.09 -0.30 -11.65
C ALA A 350 -43.01 -0.36 -10.54
N PHE A 351 -41.75 -0.59 -10.90
CA PHE A 351 -40.67 -0.82 -9.92
C PHE A 351 -39.98 0.45 -9.38
N SER A 352 -40.37 1.65 -9.82
CA SER A 352 -39.76 2.92 -9.33
C SER A 352 -40.34 3.44 -8.01
N ILE A 353 -41.51 2.94 -7.57
CA ILE A 353 -42.30 3.58 -6.51
C ILE A 353 -42.00 3.03 -5.09
N TYR A 354 -41.51 1.78 -4.96
CA TYR A 354 -41.14 1.21 -3.65
C TYR A 354 -39.67 1.44 -3.28
N SER A 355 -39.29 2.72 -3.19
CA SER A 355 -38.11 3.12 -2.41
C SER A 355 -38.46 3.02 -0.92
N ILE A 356 -38.23 1.85 -0.33
CA ILE A 356 -38.39 1.63 1.11
C ILE A 356 -37.34 2.48 1.84
N GLU A 357 -37.79 3.49 2.58
CA GLU A 357 -36.94 4.23 3.50
C GLU A 357 -36.39 3.28 4.58
N ILE A 358 -35.08 3.05 4.54
CA ILE A 358 -34.38 2.30 5.58
C ILE A 358 -34.10 3.29 6.72
N PRO A 359 -34.71 3.13 7.92
CA PRO A 359 -34.43 4.04 9.03
C PRO A 359 -32.95 3.91 9.42
N HIS A 360 -32.29 5.06 9.57
CA HIS A 360 -30.91 5.15 10.02
C HIS A 360 -30.77 4.53 11.41
N CYS A 361 -30.11 3.37 11.49
CA CYS A 361 -29.72 2.78 12.77
C CYS A 361 -28.58 3.61 13.37
N SER A 362 -28.92 4.52 14.29
CA SER A 362 -27.94 5.29 15.06
C SER A 362 -27.00 4.35 15.79
N ARG A 363 -25.70 4.49 15.52
CA ARG A 363 -24.65 3.65 16.10
C ARG A 363 -24.28 4.19 17.47
N GLU A 364 -24.98 3.71 18.50
CA GLU A 364 -24.66 4.06 19.88
C GLU A 364 -23.21 3.66 20.23
N SER A 365 -22.53 4.60 20.90
CA SER A 365 -21.13 4.49 21.29
C SER A 365 -21.00 3.73 22.61
N ASP A 366 -20.62 2.45 22.55
CA ASP A 366 -20.44 1.62 23.73
C ASP A 366 -19.15 2.03 24.51
N VAL A 367 -19.34 2.85 25.54
CA VAL A 367 -18.29 3.32 26.45
C VAL A 367 -18.06 2.27 27.53
N ARG A 368 -17.01 1.44 27.39
CA ARG A 368 -16.59 0.54 28.47
C ARG A 368 -15.52 1.17 29.36
N ARG A 369 -15.98 1.53 30.56
CA ARG A 369 -15.18 2.00 31.70
C ARG A 369 -13.98 1.09 32.00
N SER A 370 -12.88 1.74 32.32
CA SER A 370 -11.86 1.21 33.22
C SER A 370 -12.43 0.97 34.62
N ASN A 371 -12.19 -0.20 35.18
CA ASN A 371 -12.09 -0.40 36.64
C ASN A 371 -10.90 -1.32 36.90
N LYS A 372 -9.91 -0.81 37.63
CA LYS A 372 -8.92 -1.61 38.35
C LYS A 372 -9.05 -1.25 39.82
N GLN A 373 -9.24 -2.28 40.65
CA GLN A 373 -8.72 -2.33 42.01
C GLN A 373 -7.49 -3.25 41.98
#